data_AF-A0A916XHF6-F1
#
_entry.id   AF-A0A916XHF6-F1
#
_cell.length_a   1.000
_cell.length_b   1.000
_cell.length_c   1.000
_cell.angle_alpha   90.00
_cell.angle_beta   90.00
_cell.angle_gamma   90.00
#
_symmetry.space_group_name_H-M   'P 1'
#
loop_
_entity.id
_entity.type
_entity.pdbx_description
1 polymer ?
#
loop_
_entity_poly.entity_id
_entity_poly.type
_entity_poly.pdbx_seq_one_letter_code
_entity_poly.pdbx_strand_id
1 'polypeptide(L)'
;MFLGLKTASAQEIQRFNPDTLQTIQLDSVVNIKASRLNVETFIQAIINDTSFYQAFREMKKYRFQAENQFYTYDKKNKINGKIYRKINHLTTKGNKVQYLVKQDSGKVFKKNGKYQLYTLEMFDYIFMNAYQSEFSDGSFNAKTADGKNGSYKDKLKTLIFSPGRPVKGLPLIGNKTEIFSANMRQYYDYSFYSATYLDSIPVYRFEVKVKPDLSSWTKDGLMIKTLTTIFDKRNFEILGRYVDMKYDNLLFDFDVQMNIEMRYLNETKLPSKITYQGNWNIPLKKEERASFLILHKDYRN
;
A
#
# COMPACT_ATOMS: atom_id res chain seq x y z
N MET A 1 -29.35 32.98 -20.16
CA MET A 1 -28.48 31.81 -20.38
C MET A 1 -27.39 31.85 -19.30
N PHE A 2 -27.61 31.21 -18.15
CA PHE A 2 -26.63 31.17 -17.06
C PHE A 2 -26.06 29.74 -16.98
N LEU A 3 -24.80 29.60 -17.38
CA LEU A 3 -24.03 28.37 -17.24
C LEU A 3 -23.58 28.25 -15.78
N GLY A 4 -24.30 27.44 -15.01
CA GLY A 4 -23.92 27.08 -13.65
C GLY A 4 -22.66 26.21 -13.65
N LEU A 5 -21.58 26.73 -13.09
CA LEU A 5 -20.37 25.99 -12.74
C LEU A 5 -20.74 24.92 -11.71
N LYS A 6 -20.78 23.65 -12.15
CA LYS A 6 -20.83 22.51 -11.23
C LYS A 6 -19.46 22.33 -10.61
N THR A 7 -19.29 22.82 -9.39
CA THR A 7 -18.20 22.40 -8.51
C THR A 7 -18.31 20.91 -8.27
N ALA A 8 -17.38 20.13 -8.81
CA ALA A 8 -17.22 18.72 -8.47
C ALA A 8 -16.75 18.64 -7.01
N SER A 9 -17.69 18.52 -6.07
CA SER A 9 -17.36 18.03 -4.73
C SER A 9 -16.91 16.57 -4.89
N ALA A 10 -15.61 16.34 -4.74
CA ALA A 10 -15.09 15.00 -4.50
C ALA A 10 -15.71 14.54 -3.17
N GLN A 11 -16.77 13.73 -3.27
CA GLN A 11 -17.46 13.18 -2.13
C GLN A 11 -16.44 12.37 -1.33
N GLU A 12 -16.15 12.80 -0.11
CA GLU A 12 -15.24 12.09 0.80
C GLU A 12 -15.76 10.66 0.97
N ILE A 13 -15.01 9.69 0.44
CA ILE A 13 -15.40 8.29 0.49
C ILE A 13 -15.33 7.89 1.96
N GLN A 14 -16.46 7.55 2.58
CA GLN A 14 -16.48 7.07 3.97
C GLN A 14 -15.51 5.89 4.09
N ARG A 15 -14.38 6.14 4.75
CA ARG A 15 -13.23 5.23 4.76
C ARG A 15 -13.51 4.11 5.75
N PHE A 16 -13.59 2.88 5.24
CA PHE A 16 -13.81 1.69 6.05
C PHE A 16 -12.46 1.06 6.39
N ASN A 17 -11.61 1.85 7.03
CA ASN A 17 -10.44 1.39 7.75
C ASN A 17 -10.17 2.42 8.83
N PRO A 18 -10.22 2.07 10.13
CA PRO A 18 -9.67 2.96 11.12
C PRO A 18 -8.19 3.12 10.76
N ASP A 19 -7.75 4.36 10.62
CA ASP A 19 -6.35 4.71 10.42
C ASP A 19 -5.60 4.22 11.66
N THR A 20 -5.14 2.99 11.58
CA THR A 20 -4.58 2.25 12.71
C THR A 20 -3.34 1.59 12.17
N LEU A 21 -2.38 2.44 11.76
CA LEU A 21 -1.03 2.22 12.28
C LEU A 21 -1.23 1.95 13.78
N GLN A 22 -0.99 0.72 14.23
CA GLN A 22 -1.23 0.35 15.62
C GLN A 22 -0.73 1.46 16.55
N THR A 23 -1.62 1.93 17.43
CA THR A 23 -1.52 3.08 18.34
C THR A 23 -0.15 3.76 18.32
N ILE A 24 0.06 4.72 17.40
CA ILE A 24 1.26 5.56 17.44
C ILE A 24 0.96 6.69 18.41
N GLN A 25 1.64 6.70 19.56
CA GLN A 25 1.63 7.84 20.46
C GLN A 25 2.82 8.74 20.10
N LEU A 26 2.54 9.99 19.73
CA LEU A 26 3.57 10.98 19.42
C LEU A 26 4.17 11.50 20.73
N ASP A 27 5.47 11.30 20.91
CA ASP A 27 6.14 11.64 22.17
C ASP A 27 6.73 13.06 22.13
N SER A 28 7.31 13.45 20.99
CA SER A 28 7.92 14.79 20.83
C SER A 28 8.24 15.11 19.37
N VAL A 29 8.14 16.40 19.00
CA VAL A 29 8.72 16.93 17.77
C VAL A 29 10.24 16.92 17.92
N VAL A 30 10.94 16.18 17.08
CA VAL A 30 12.40 16.12 17.15
C VAL A 30 12.96 17.35 16.42
N ASN A 31 13.32 18.38 17.19
CA ASN A 31 14.05 19.53 16.66
C ASN A 31 15.46 19.11 16.25
N ILE A 32 15.81 19.33 14.98
CA ILE A 32 17.11 18.98 14.40
C ILE A 32 18.19 19.88 15.01
N LYS A 33 18.76 19.47 16.15
CA LYS A 33 20.05 19.98 16.65
C LYS A 33 21.11 18.88 16.84
N ALA A 34 20.74 17.60 16.68
CA ALA A 34 21.69 16.49 16.70
C ALA A 34 22.19 16.19 15.29
N SER A 35 23.46 16.52 15.02
CA SER A 35 24.14 16.51 13.72
C SER A 35 24.24 15.16 12.97
N ARG A 36 23.56 14.08 13.42
CA ARG A 36 23.70 12.73 12.84
C ARG A 36 22.47 12.16 12.12
N LEU A 37 21.25 12.65 12.39
CA LEU A 37 20.03 12.20 11.71
C LEU A 37 19.47 13.35 10.87
N ASN A 38 19.71 13.28 9.57
CA ASN A 38 19.18 14.24 8.60
C ASN A 38 18.07 13.60 7.75
N VAL A 39 17.24 14.43 7.11
CA VAL A 39 16.16 14.00 6.21
C VAL A 39 16.67 13.05 5.12
N GLU A 40 17.89 13.28 4.61
CA GLU A 40 18.50 12.44 3.59
C GLU A 40 18.69 10.99 4.06
N THR A 41 18.99 10.75 5.33
CA THR A 41 19.14 9.40 5.91
C THR A 41 17.84 8.60 5.77
N PHE A 42 16.70 9.22 6.10
CA PHE A 42 15.38 8.59 5.94
C PHE A 42 15.03 8.36 4.48
N ILE A 43 15.30 9.35 3.62
CA ILE A 43 15.06 9.25 2.18
C ILE A 43 15.84 8.06 1.59
N GLN A 44 17.13 7.94 1.89
CA GLN A 44 17.95 6.83 1.39
C GLN A 44 17.49 5.47 1.90
N ALA A 45 17.05 5.39 3.16
CA ALA A 45 16.48 4.15 3.69
C ALA A 45 15.18 3.76 2.96
N ILE A 46 14.31 4.71 2.63
CA ILE A 46 13.08 4.46 1.85
C ILE A 46 13.43 4.04 0.41
N ILE A 47 14.34 4.78 -0.25
CA ILE A 47 14.72 4.50 -1.63
C ILE A 47 15.34 3.11 -1.77
N ASN A 48 16.13 2.66 -0.80
CA ASN A 48 16.82 1.37 -0.83
C ASN A 48 16.04 0.23 -0.17
N ASP A 49 14.87 0.51 0.39
CA ASP A 49 14.06 -0.47 1.11
C ASP A 49 13.64 -1.66 0.22
N THR A 50 13.87 -2.86 0.72
CA THR A 50 13.33 -4.12 0.17
C THR A 50 12.66 -4.97 1.25
N SER A 51 12.49 -4.42 2.45
CA SER A 51 12.16 -5.18 3.65
C SER A 51 10.72 -5.71 3.63
N PHE A 52 9.76 -4.97 3.07
CA PHE A 52 8.40 -5.49 2.88
C PHE A 52 8.40 -6.75 2.03
N TYR A 53 9.12 -6.73 0.90
CA TYR A 53 9.25 -7.89 0.02
C TYR A 53 9.89 -9.07 0.74
N GLN A 54 10.99 -8.83 1.46
CA GLN A 54 11.65 -9.86 2.26
C GLN A 54 10.70 -10.44 3.32
N ALA A 55 9.91 -9.61 4.01
CA ALA A 55 8.95 -10.08 5.00
C ALA A 55 7.87 -11.02 4.41
N PHE A 56 7.31 -10.69 3.24
CA PHE A 56 6.39 -11.59 2.52
C PHE A 56 7.05 -12.88 2.02
N ARG A 57 8.36 -12.87 1.76
CA ARG A 57 9.09 -14.11 1.45
C ARG A 57 9.36 -14.95 2.68
N GLU A 58 9.74 -14.30 3.78
CA GLU A 58 10.09 -14.98 5.02
C GLU A 58 8.87 -15.63 5.67
N MET A 59 7.69 -15.00 5.58
CA MET A 59 6.47 -15.54 6.19
C MET A 59 6.09 -16.95 5.74
N LYS A 60 6.49 -17.38 4.53
CA LYS A 60 6.25 -18.74 4.02
C LYS A 60 6.97 -19.83 4.82
N LYS A 61 7.98 -19.45 5.62
CA LYS A 61 8.72 -20.36 6.50
C LYS A 61 8.02 -20.58 7.84
N TYR A 62 6.97 -19.81 8.12
CA TYR A 62 6.27 -19.83 9.40
C TYR A 62 4.84 -20.37 9.24
N ARG A 63 4.33 -21.00 10.29
CA ARG A 63 2.89 -21.25 10.42
C ARG A 63 2.24 -19.97 10.92
N PHE A 64 1.07 -19.64 10.40
CA PHE A 64 0.30 -18.47 10.84
C PHE A 64 -1.17 -18.62 10.48
N GLN A 65 -2.04 -17.85 11.14
CA GLN A 65 -3.40 -17.65 10.67
C GLN A 65 -3.49 -16.31 9.92
N ALA A 66 -4.29 -16.25 8.87
CA ALA A 66 -4.65 -14.97 8.27
C ALA A 66 -6.16 -14.81 8.16
N GLU A 67 -6.62 -13.59 8.41
CA GLU A 67 -8.00 -13.17 8.22
C GLU A 67 -8.04 -12.08 7.14
N ASN A 68 -8.75 -12.38 6.06
CA ASN A 68 -8.83 -11.52 4.89
C ASN A 68 -10.29 -11.10 4.69
N GLN A 69 -10.52 -9.79 4.69
CA GLN A 69 -11.80 -9.16 4.41
C GLN A 69 -11.66 -8.32 3.15
N PHE A 70 -12.54 -8.53 2.17
CA PHE A 70 -12.61 -7.72 0.96
C PHE A 70 -14.01 -7.19 0.77
N TYR A 71 -14.12 -5.94 0.34
CA TYR A 71 -15.36 -5.30 -0.03
C TYR A 71 -15.25 -4.69 -1.42
N THR A 72 -16.32 -4.83 -2.21
CA THR A 72 -16.48 -4.13 -3.48
C THR A 72 -17.64 -3.15 -3.35
N TYR A 73 -17.52 -2.01 -4.04
CA TYR A 73 -18.50 -0.93 -3.95
C TYR A 73 -19.10 -0.62 -5.32
N ASP A 74 -20.34 -0.13 -5.33
CA ASP A 74 -20.94 0.45 -6.51
C ASP A 74 -20.53 1.93 -6.69
N LYS A 75 -21.01 2.56 -7.76
CA LYS A 75 -20.74 3.99 -8.06
C LYS A 75 -21.29 4.96 -7.00
N LYS A 76 -22.19 4.50 -6.12
CA LYS A 76 -22.75 5.26 -5.01
C LYS A 76 -22.03 4.94 -3.68
N ASN A 77 -20.85 4.29 -3.73
CA ASN A 77 -20.09 3.83 -2.57
C ASN A 77 -20.83 2.85 -1.66
N LYS A 78 -21.86 2.15 -2.16
CA LYS A 78 -22.54 1.10 -1.40
C LYS A 78 -21.84 -0.24 -1.61
N ILE A 79 -21.61 -0.97 -0.51
CA ILE A 79 -21.07 -2.33 -0.56
C ILE A 79 -21.99 -3.19 -1.42
N ASN A 80 -21.45 -3.78 -2.48
CA ASN A 80 -22.18 -4.65 -3.40
C ASN A 80 -21.58 -6.06 -3.49
N GLY A 81 -20.45 -6.30 -2.83
CA GLY A 81 -19.82 -7.61 -2.74
C GLY A 81 -18.89 -7.70 -1.53
N LYS A 82 -18.74 -8.91 -0.99
CA LYS A 82 -17.97 -9.21 0.22
C LYS A 82 -17.22 -10.52 0.04
N ILE A 83 -15.98 -10.60 0.51
CA ILE A 83 -15.28 -11.86 0.77
C ILE A 83 -14.79 -11.84 2.20
N TYR A 84 -14.98 -12.95 2.91
CA TYR A 84 -14.31 -13.24 4.17
C TYR A 84 -13.60 -14.58 4.09
N ARG A 85 -12.32 -14.60 4.43
CA ARG A 85 -11.50 -15.80 4.49
C ARG A 85 -10.75 -15.83 5.80
N LYS A 86 -10.80 -16.97 6.48
CA LYS A 86 -9.88 -17.32 7.53
C LYS A 86 -9.04 -18.49 7.05
N ILE A 87 -7.73 -18.32 7.03
CA ILE A 87 -6.79 -19.32 6.55
C ILE A 87 -5.80 -19.69 7.64
N ASN A 88 -5.32 -20.93 7.56
CA ASN A 88 -4.22 -21.44 8.35
C ASN A 88 -3.10 -21.83 7.39
N HIS A 89 -1.96 -21.16 7.50
CA HIS A 89 -0.78 -21.45 6.72
C HIS A 89 0.10 -22.49 7.43
N LEU A 90 0.53 -23.50 6.68
CA LEU A 90 1.30 -24.64 7.16
C LEU A 90 2.67 -24.69 6.48
N THR A 91 3.70 -25.18 7.20
CA THR A 91 5.09 -25.25 6.73
C THR A 91 5.47 -26.61 6.11
N THR A 92 4.50 -27.51 5.90
CA THR A 92 4.72 -28.86 5.35
C THR A 92 5.07 -28.84 3.85
N LYS A 93 5.83 -29.83 3.36
CA LYS A 93 6.04 -30.05 1.91
C LYS A 93 4.69 -30.33 1.23
N GLY A 94 4.07 -29.33 0.60
CA GLY A 94 2.77 -29.44 -0.07
C GLY A 94 1.88 -28.20 0.10
N ASN A 95 0.56 -28.37 -0.06
CA ASN A 95 -0.44 -27.29 0.02
C ASN A 95 -0.36 -26.54 1.35
N LYS A 96 0.26 -25.36 1.31
CA LYS A 96 0.62 -24.54 2.48
C LYS A 96 -0.55 -23.77 3.09
N VAL A 97 -1.78 -23.91 2.57
CA VAL A 97 -2.93 -23.09 2.99
C VAL A 97 -4.17 -23.96 3.19
N GLN A 98 -4.71 -23.95 4.41
CA GLN A 98 -6.00 -24.53 4.76
C GLN A 98 -7.01 -23.42 4.99
N TYR A 99 -8.18 -23.49 4.34
CA TYR A 99 -9.28 -22.59 4.62
C TYR A 99 -10.06 -23.07 5.85
N LEU A 100 -10.08 -22.25 6.90
CA LEU A 100 -10.92 -22.44 8.08
C LEU A 100 -12.31 -21.84 7.85
N VAL A 101 -12.36 -20.70 7.16
CA VAL A 101 -13.59 -20.05 6.70
C VAL A 101 -13.37 -19.55 5.28
N LYS A 102 -14.37 -19.74 4.42
CA LYS A 102 -14.39 -19.20 3.05
C LYS A 102 -15.82 -18.82 2.70
N GLN A 103 -16.10 -17.52 2.71
CA GLN A 103 -17.42 -16.97 2.44
C GLN A 103 -17.29 -15.82 1.45
N ASP A 104 -18.25 -15.74 0.53
CA ASP A 104 -18.40 -14.61 -0.36
C ASP A 104 -19.87 -14.33 -0.65
N SER A 105 -20.18 -13.08 -0.98
CA SER A 105 -21.54 -12.69 -1.35
C SER A 105 -21.52 -11.48 -2.29
N GLY A 106 -22.59 -11.34 -3.08
CA GLY A 106 -22.77 -10.21 -3.99
C GLY A 106 -21.86 -10.26 -5.24
N LYS A 107 -21.51 -9.07 -5.75
CA LYS A 107 -20.85 -8.85 -7.05
C LYS A 107 -19.32 -8.97 -6.97
N VAL A 108 -18.86 -10.10 -6.47
CA VAL A 108 -17.44 -10.43 -6.33
C VAL A 108 -16.92 -11.17 -7.56
N PHE A 109 -17.70 -12.13 -8.05
CA PHE A 109 -17.35 -13.00 -9.16
C PHE A 109 -18.31 -12.82 -10.34
N LYS A 110 -17.78 -12.99 -11.54
CA LYS A 110 -18.56 -13.14 -12.77
C LYS A 110 -19.19 -14.54 -12.80
N LYS A 111 -20.16 -14.74 -13.69
CA LYS A 111 -20.79 -16.05 -13.92
C LYS A 111 -19.79 -17.18 -14.24
N ASN A 112 -18.63 -16.86 -14.80
CA ASN A 112 -17.57 -17.81 -15.14
C ASN A 112 -16.59 -18.07 -13.98
N GLY A 113 -16.92 -17.64 -12.75
CA GLY A 113 -16.08 -17.82 -11.56
C GLY A 113 -14.86 -16.91 -11.47
N LYS A 114 -14.57 -16.10 -12.50
CA LYS A 114 -13.47 -15.11 -12.46
C LYS A 114 -13.88 -13.90 -11.63
N TYR A 115 -12.90 -13.23 -11.02
CA TYR A 115 -13.14 -11.97 -10.32
C TYR A 115 -13.82 -10.94 -11.22
N GLN A 116 -14.77 -10.21 -10.63
CA GLN A 116 -15.45 -9.11 -11.30
C GLN A 116 -14.53 -7.89 -11.43
N LEU A 117 -13.82 -7.56 -10.35
CA LEU A 117 -12.86 -6.45 -10.30
C LEU A 117 -11.44 -6.96 -10.49
N TYR A 118 -10.70 -6.28 -11.36
CA TYR A 118 -9.30 -6.54 -11.63
C TYR A 118 -8.40 -6.21 -10.42
N THR A 119 -8.73 -5.15 -9.67
CA THR A 119 -8.07 -4.77 -8.43
C THR A 119 -8.12 -5.92 -7.43
N LEU A 120 -9.30 -6.53 -7.28
CA LEU A 120 -9.50 -7.69 -6.40
C LEU A 120 -8.72 -8.92 -6.90
N GLU A 121 -8.74 -9.20 -8.21
CA GLU A 121 -7.93 -10.27 -8.82
C GLU A 121 -6.44 -10.08 -8.54
N MET A 122 -5.94 -8.85 -8.66
CA MET A 122 -4.53 -8.53 -8.45
C MET A 122 -4.13 -8.72 -6.98
N PHE A 123 -4.90 -8.19 -6.03
CA PHE A 123 -4.61 -8.35 -4.61
C PHE A 123 -4.72 -9.81 -4.17
N ASP A 124 -5.74 -10.52 -4.64
CA ASP A 124 -5.86 -11.95 -4.40
C ASP A 124 -4.66 -12.72 -4.94
N TYR A 125 -4.24 -12.41 -6.18
CA TYR A 125 -3.03 -12.98 -6.76
C TYR A 125 -1.79 -12.70 -5.91
N ILE A 126 -1.58 -11.47 -5.46
CA ILE A 126 -0.39 -11.13 -4.66
C ILE A 126 -0.37 -11.92 -3.35
N PHE A 127 -1.45 -11.85 -2.57
CA PHE A 127 -1.46 -12.43 -1.22
C PHE A 127 -1.66 -13.94 -1.23
N MET A 128 -2.46 -14.48 -2.15
CA MET A 128 -2.62 -15.94 -2.24
C MET A 128 -1.37 -16.60 -2.80
N ASN A 129 -0.69 -16.00 -3.77
CA ASN A 129 0.62 -16.52 -4.16
C ASN A 129 1.63 -16.41 -3.02
N ALA A 130 1.59 -15.34 -2.20
CA ALA A 130 2.47 -15.21 -1.03
C ALA A 130 2.34 -16.39 -0.08
N TYR A 131 1.14 -16.96 0.01
CA TYR A 131 0.88 -18.11 0.85
C TYR A 131 1.10 -19.46 0.12
N GLN A 132 1.01 -19.51 -1.22
CA GLN A 132 0.98 -20.77 -1.97
C GLN A 132 2.28 -21.13 -2.70
N SER A 133 3.06 -20.17 -3.21
CA SER A 133 4.18 -20.47 -4.11
C SER A 133 5.57 -20.41 -3.44
N GLU A 134 6.56 -20.99 -4.11
CA GLU A 134 7.95 -20.57 -3.95
C GLU A 134 8.08 -19.14 -4.49
N PHE A 135 7.82 -18.15 -3.64
CA PHE A 135 8.12 -16.74 -3.92
C PHE A 135 9.58 -16.61 -4.43
N SER A 136 9.75 -16.48 -5.75
CA SER A 136 11.03 -16.34 -6.43
C SER A 136 11.30 -14.87 -6.74
N ASP A 137 12.59 -14.53 -6.84
CA ASP A 137 13.08 -13.16 -7.04
C ASP A 137 12.40 -12.46 -8.23
N GLY A 138 12.08 -13.19 -9.30
CA GLY A 138 11.45 -12.66 -10.52
C GLY A 138 9.98 -12.22 -10.42
N SER A 139 9.26 -12.58 -9.36
CA SER A 139 7.83 -12.25 -9.22
C SER A 139 7.56 -10.81 -8.76
N PHE A 140 8.55 -10.18 -8.14
CA PHE A 140 8.53 -8.79 -7.65
C PHE A 140 9.73 -7.96 -8.10
N ASN A 141 10.78 -8.58 -8.66
CA ASN A 141 11.84 -7.84 -9.30
C ASN A 141 11.26 -7.06 -10.48
N ALA A 142 11.03 -5.78 -10.26
CA ALA A 142 11.12 -4.74 -11.28
C ALA A 142 12.55 -4.58 -11.83
N LYS A 143 13.46 -5.55 -11.60
CA LYS A 143 14.65 -5.70 -12.44
C LYS A 143 14.18 -6.33 -13.74
N THR A 144 14.00 -5.47 -14.74
CA THR A 144 13.45 -5.71 -16.08
C THR A 144 11.92 -5.59 -16.24
N ALA A 145 11.40 -4.40 -15.95
CA ALA A 145 10.49 -3.78 -16.93
C ALA A 145 11.29 -3.31 -18.17
N ASP A 146 12.18 -4.15 -18.71
CA ASP A 146 12.80 -3.93 -20.00
C ASP A 146 11.83 -4.48 -21.04
N GLY A 147 10.91 -3.62 -21.42
CA GLY A 147 9.94 -3.92 -22.44
C GLY A 147 8.86 -2.86 -22.45
N LYS A 148 8.71 -2.21 -23.62
CA LYS A 148 7.59 -1.32 -23.92
C LYS A 148 6.20 -1.97 -23.70
N ASN A 149 6.15 -3.29 -23.39
CA ASN A 149 4.96 -4.13 -23.24
C ASN A 149 4.80 -4.81 -21.86
N GLY A 150 5.47 -4.37 -20.79
CA GLY A 150 5.21 -4.92 -19.44
C GLY A 150 3.72 -4.81 -19.05
N SER A 151 3.15 -5.91 -18.53
CA SER A 151 1.72 -6.00 -18.21
C SER A 151 1.32 -4.88 -17.24
N TYR A 152 0.16 -4.29 -17.48
CA TYR A 152 -0.42 -3.27 -16.60
C TYR A 152 -0.49 -3.73 -15.13
N LYS A 153 -0.63 -5.05 -14.88
CA LYS A 153 -0.55 -5.66 -13.54
C LYS A 153 0.76 -5.32 -12.81
N ASP A 154 1.90 -5.38 -13.49
CA ASP A 154 3.21 -5.26 -12.86
C ASP A 154 3.54 -3.81 -12.49
N LYS A 155 2.97 -2.87 -13.24
CA LYS A 155 3.04 -1.43 -12.96
C LYS A 155 2.23 -1.05 -11.72
N LEU A 156 1.00 -1.57 -11.60
CA LEU A 156 0.17 -1.39 -10.40
C LEU A 156 0.80 -2.02 -9.16
N LYS A 157 1.36 -3.23 -9.28
CA LYS A 157 2.14 -3.85 -8.19
C LYS A 157 3.25 -2.93 -7.70
N THR A 158 4.01 -2.32 -8.63
CA THR A 158 5.12 -1.42 -8.26
C THR A 158 4.62 -0.17 -7.52
N LEU A 159 3.52 0.43 -7.97
CA LEU A 159 2.89 1.57 -7.29
C LEU A 159 2.44 1.24 -5.85
N ILE A 160 1.98 0.00 -5.64
CA ILE A 160 1.44 -0.48 -4.37
C ILE A 160 2.56 -0.88 -3.39
N PHE A 161 3.58 -1.60 -3.85
CA PHE A 161 4.64 -2.14 -2.97
C PHE A 161 5.90 -1.31 -2.88
N SER A 162 6.09 -0.34 -3.77
CA SER A 162 7.26 0.54 -3.77
C SER A 162 6.88 1.98 -4.12
N PRO A 163 5.92 2.58 -3.38
CA PRO A 163 5.56 3.97 -3.60
C PRO A 163 6.80 4.86 -3.38
N GLY A 164 7.04 5.80 -4.29
CA GLY A 164 8.22 6.69 -4.24
C GLY A 164 9.35 6.32 -5.21
N ARG A 165 9.32 5.13 -5.82
CA ARG A 165 10.29 4.73 -6.87
C ARG A 165 9.73 4.97 -8.28
N PRO A 166 10.58 5.34 -9.26
CA PRO A 166 10.17 5.54 -10.65
C PRO A 166 9.52 4.29 -11.24
N VAL A 167 8.30 4.42 -11.79
CA VAL A 167 7.63 3.33 -12.52
C VAL A 167 7.84 3.50 -14.03
N LYS A 168 8.86 2.83 -14.59
CA LYS A 168 9.15 2.88 -16.03
C LYS A 168 8.01 2.24 -16.87
N GLY A 169 7.75 2.81 -18.05
CA GLY A 169 6.82 2.26 -19.02
C GLY A 169 5.33 2.56 -18.80
N LEU A 170 4.94 3.32 -17.78
CA LEU A 170 3.63 3.99 -17.75
C LEU A 170 3.78 5.37 -18.41
N PRO A 171 3.13 5.63 -19.56
CA PRO A 171 3.07 6.97 -20.13
C PRO A 171 2.56 7.95 -19.06
N LEU A 172 3.23 9.11 -18.92
CA LEU A 172 2.83 10.23 -18.05
C LEU A 172 2.89 10.02 -16.52
N ILE A 173 3.14 8.80 -16.02
CA ILE A 173 3.15 8.49 -14.56
C ILE A 173 4.58 8.25 -14.02
N GLY A 174 5.49 7.74 -14.85
CA GLY A 174 6.80 7.25 -14.38
C GLY A 174 7.59 8.25 -13.53
N ASN A 175 7.78 9.48 -14.00
CA ASN A 175 8.57 10.50 -13.28
C ASN A 175 7.81 11.10 -12.07
N LYS A 176 6.48 10.97 -12.02
CA LYS A 176 5.62 11.55 -10.96
C LYS A 176 5.63 10.74 -9.67
N THR A 177 6.17 9.52 -9.73
CA THR A 177 6.31 8.61 -8.60
C THR A 177 7.60 8.84 -7.81
N GLU A 178 8.58 9.56 -8.39
CA GLU A 178 9.90 9.81 -7.80
C GLU A 178 9.91 11.06 -6.92
N ILE A 179 9.22 10.99 -5.79
CA ILE A 179 9.00 12.13 -4.87
C ILE A 179 10.30 12.71 -4.26
N PHE A 180 11.37 11.92 -4.26
CA PHE A 180 12.66 12.29 -3.68
C PHE A 180 13.66 12.86 -4.68
N SER A 181 13.31 12.95 -5.97
CA SER A 181 14.16 13.59 -6.97
C SER A 181 14.35 15.09 -6.67
N ALA A 182 15.48 15.66 -7.10
CA ALA A 182 15.80 17.07 -6.87
C ALA A 182 14.66 18.02 -7.28
N ASN A 183 14.01 17.73 -8.41
CA ASN A 183 12.90 18.51 -8.94
C ASN A 183 11.59 18.34 -8.15
N MET A 184 11.39 17.20 -7.49
CA MET A 184 10.14 16.91 -6.76
C MET A 184 10.20 17.38 -5.31
N ARG A 185 11.40 17.41 -4.69
CA ARG A 185 11.59 17.81 -3.29
C ARG A 185 10.95 19.15 -2.94
N GLN A 186 10.93 20.10 -3.87
CA GLN A 186 10.33 21.43 -3.67
C GLN A 186 8.83 21.41 -3.35
N TYR A 187 8.11 20.35 -3.74
CA TYR A 187 6.66 20.24 -3.60
C TYR A 187 6.20 19.54 -2.31
N TYR A 188 7.13 19.03 -1.50
CA TYR A 188 6.82 18.26 -0.30
C TYR A 188 7.45 18.87 0.94
N ASP A 189 6.71 18.79 2.04
CA ASP A 189 7.22 18.97 3.39
C ASP A 189 7.70 17.62 3.93
N TYR A 190 8.84 17.67 4.62
CA TYR A 190 9.46 16.52 5.27
C TYR A 190 9.42 16.77 6.77
N SER A 191 8.79 15.86 7.51
CA SER A 191 8.74 15.95 8.96
C SER A 191 9.06 14.60 9.58
N PHE A 192 9.60 14.61 10.80
CA PHE A 192 9.74 13.39 11.55
C PHE A 192 9.51 13.61 13.04
N TYR A 193 8.95 12.59 13.67
CA TYR A 193 8.57 12.63 15.08
C TYR A 193 9.11 11.38 15.77
N SER A 194 9.49 11.57 17.04
CA SER A 194 9.68 10.45 17.94
C SER A 194 8.31 10.00 18.41
N ALA A 195 8.08 8.69 18.38
CA ALA A 195 6.86 8.09 18.85
C ALA A 195 7.14 6.70 19.45
N THR A 196 6.12 6.15 20.10
CA THR A 196 6.08 4.77 20.56
C THR A 196 5.04 4.01 19.75
N TYR A 197 5.44 2.87 19.20
CA TYR A 197 4.62 1.95 18.41
C TYR A 197 4.33 0.69 19.22
N LEU A 198 3.10 0.18 19.18
CA LEU A 198 2.69 -1.01 19.95
C LEU A 198 3.04 -0.90 21.45
N ASP A 199 2.87 0.29 22.02
CA ASP A 199 3.10 0.64 23.43
C ASP A 199 4.53 0.46 23.96
N SER A 200 5.45 -0.16 23.21
CA SER A 200 6.80 -0.48 23.71
C SER A 200 7.94 -0.31 22.70
N ILE A 201 7.65 -0.11 21.41
CA ILE A 201 8.70 -0.02 20.38
C ILE A 201 8.98 1.45 20.09
N PRO A 202 10.16 1.97 20.44
CA PRO A 202 10.51 3.35 20.11
C PRO A 202 10.71 3.48 18.60
N VAL A 203 9.99 4.41 17.96
CA VAL A 203 10.02 4.61 16.51
C VAL A 203 10.25 6.06 16.09
N TYR A 204 10.87 6.25 14.93
CA TYR A 204 10.74 7.49 14.15
C TYR A 204 9.58 7.36 13.18
N ARG A 205 8.63 8.29 13.25
CA ARG A 205 7.58 8.47 12.22
C ARG A 205 8.08 9.53 11.24
N PHE A 206 8.53 9.13 10.07
CA PHE A 206 8.93 10.04 8.98
C PHE A 206 7.77 10.23 8.00
N GLU A 207 7.38 11.47 7.77
CA GLU A 207 6.28 11.85 6.90
C GLU A 207 6.76 12.77 5.78
N VAL A 208 6.32 12.46 4.56
CA VAL A 208 6.51 13.25 3.35
C VAL A 208 5.13 13.62 2.85
N LYS A 209 4.80 14.90 2.82
CA LYS A 209 3.45 15.38 2.52
C LYS A 209 3.48 16.52 1.51
N VAL A 210 2.54 16.54 0.58
CA VAL A 210 2.41 17.64 -0.37
C VAL A 210 2.18 18.94 0.39
N LYS A 211 2.95 19.97 0.01
CA LYS A 211 2.88 21.29 0.63
C LYS A 211 1.49 21.92 0.53
N PRO A 212 0.98 22.54 1.61
CA PRO A 212 -0.38 23.06 1.65
C PRO A 212 -0.56 24.36 0.84
N ASP A 213 0.51 25.10 0.56
CA ASP A 213 0.50 26.40 -0.13
C ASP A 213 0.62 26.28 -1.66
N LEU A 214 0.82 25.08 -2.20
CA LEU A 214 0.83 24.86 -3.65
C LEU A 214 -0.54 25.13 -4.29
N SER A 215 -0.53 25.59 -5.54
CA SER A 215 -1.74 25.74 -6.35
C SER A 215 -2.49 24.41 -6.50
N SER A 216 -3.82 24.44 -6.62
CA SER A 216 -4.63 23.23 -6.81
C SER A 216 -4.18 22.42 -8.02
N TRP A 217 -3.88 23.09 -9.14
CA TRP A 217 -3.37 22.44 -10.35
C TRP A 217 -2.04 21.70 -10.12
N THR A 218 -1.11 22.31 -9.38
CA THR A 218 0.14 21.65 -9.02
C THR A 218 -0.12 20.44 -8.15
N LYS A 219 -0.96 20.58 -7.11
CA LYS A 219 -1.32 19.47 -6.21
C LYS A 219 -1.93 18.31 -6.96
N ASP A 220 -2.85 18.57 -7.90
CA ASP A 220 -3.50 17.54 -8.72
C ASP A 220 -2.50 16.78 -9.60
N GLY A 221 -1.47 17.49 -10.08
CA GLY A 221 -0.38 16.90 -10.86
C GLY A 221 0.56 15.97 -10.09
N LEU A 222 0.60 16.04 -8.76
CA LEU A 222 1.45 15.22 -7.87
C LEU A 222 0.74 13.94 -7.46
N MET A 223 1.33 12.77 -7.72
CA MET A 223 0.64 11.49 -7.54
C MET A 223 0.58 11.05 -6.06
N ILE A 224 1.71 11.11 -5.35
CA ILE A 224 1.78 10.79 -3.93
C ILE A 224 1.36 12.03 -3.15
N LYS A 225 0.32 11.93 -2.32
CA LYS A 225 -0.13 13.04 -1.46
C LYS A 225 0.56 12.98 -0.10
N THR A 226 0.65 11.77 0.45
CA THR A 226 1.31 11.50 1.73
C THR A 226 2.05 10.16 1.65
N LEU A 227 3.27 10.12 2.19
CA LEU A 227 4.01 8.91 2.47
C LEU A 227 4.50 8.98 3.92
N THR A 228 4.04 8.05 4.76
CA THR A 228 4.50 7.92 6.13
C THR A 228 5.23 6.61 6.28
N THR A 229 6.45 6.63 6.80
CA THR A 229 7.25 5.43 7.10
C THR A 229 7.63 5.42 8.57
N ILE A 230 7.42 4.27 9.22
CA ILE A 230 7.73 4.02 10.62
C ILE A 230 9.05 3.25 10.68
N PHE A 231 10.04 3.83 11.34
CA PHE A 231 11.37 3.25 11.54
C PHE A 231 11.57 2.90 13.00
N ASP A 232 12.02 1.69 13.29
CA ASP A 232 12.48 1.31 14.63
C ASP A 232 13.73 2.12 15.00
N LYS A 233 13.74 2.82 16.14
CA LYS A 233 14.90 3.64 16.53
C LYS A 233 16.13 2.79 16.87
N ARG A 234 15.96 1.51 17.18
CA ARG A 234 17.02 0.64 17.68
C ARG A 234 17.95 0.16 16.57
N ASN A 235 17.38 -0.14 15.40
CA ASN A 235 18.09 -0.70 14.26
C ASN A 235 17.78 0.00 12.92
N PHE A 236 16.93 1.03 12.93
CA PHE A 236 16.50 1.79 11.75
C PHE A 236 15.76 0.96 10.70
N GLU A 237 15.25 -0.21 11.09
CA GLU A 237 14.44 -1.06 10.23
C GLU A 237 13.03 -0.47 10.08
N ILE A 238 12.47 -0.58 8.88
CA ILE A 238 11.09 -0.15 8.61
C ILE A 238 10.13 -1.16 9.24
N LEU A 239 9.12 -0.66 9.97
CA LEU A 239 8.04 -1.44 10.60
C LEU A 239 6.68 -1.18 9.97
N GLY A 240 6.50 -0.04 9.32
CA GLY A 240 5.23 0.30 8.70
C GLY A 240 5.37 1.34 7.62
N ARG A 241 4.48 1.30 6.64
CA ARG A 241 4.38 2.29 5.58
C ARG A 241 2.94 2.54 5.22
N TYR A 242 2.56 3.80 5.28
CA TYR A 242 1.30 4.32 4.77
C TYR A 242 1.57 5.17 3.53
N VAL A 243 0.74 4.99 2.51
CA VAL A 243 0.75 5.81 1.30
C VAL A 243 -0.66 6.26 0.96
N ASP A 244 -0.79 7.55 0.66
CA ASP A 244 -1.97 8.20 0.09
C ASP A 244 -1.62 8.65 -1.32
N MET A 245 -2.27 8.07 -2.32
CA MET A 245 -2.00 8.32 -3.74
C MET A 245 -3.27 8.75 -4.42
N LYS A 246 -3.22 9.89 -5.10
CA LYS A 246 -4.33 10.37 -5.90
C LYS A 246 -3.83 11.00 -7.18
N TYR A 247 -4.45 10.62 -8.28
CA TYR A 247 -4.09 11.13 -9.59
C TYR A 247 -5.30 11.09 -10.51
N ASP A 248 -5.56 12.21 -11.18
CA ASP A 248 -6.65 12.37 -12.12
C ASP A 248 -6.11 13.00 -13.41
N ASN A 249 -6.22 12.27 -14.52
CA ASN A 249 -6.00 12.78 -15.86
C ASN A 249 -6.92 12.06 -16.86
N LEU A 250 -6.90 12.50 -18.13
CA LEU A 250 -7.75 11.96 -19.19
C LEU A 250 -7.64 10.42 -19.36
N LEU A 251 -6.51 9.83 -18.98
CA LEU A 251 -6.23 8.40 -19.13
C LEU A 251 -6.34 7.61 -17.83
N PHE A 252 -6.28 8.23 -16.65
CA PHE A 252 -6.22 7.53 -15.37
C PHE A 252 -6.80 8.40 -14.28
N ASP A 253 -7.77 7.86 -13.55
CA ASP A 253 -8.30 8.45 -12.34
C ASP A 253 -8.26 7.40 -11.23
N PHE A 254 -7.49 7.67 -10.18
CA PHE A 254 -7.45 6.83 -8.99
C PHE A 254 -7.26 7.66 -7.72
N ASP A 255 -7.84 7.16 -6.64
CA ASP A 255 -7.64 7.62 -5.27
C ASP A 255 -7.49 6.38 -4.40
N VAL A 256 -6.31 6.20 -3.82
CA VAL A 256 -5.84 4.97 -3.21
C VAL A 256 -5.09 5.27 -1.93
N GLN A 257 -5.47 4.56 -0.88
CA GLN A 257 -4.78 4.56 0.39
C GLN A 257 -4.39 3.15 0.75
N MET A 258 -3.16 2.97 1.20
CA MET A 258 -2.65 1.69 1.61
C MET A 258 -1.77 1.82 2.84
N ASN A 259 -1.91 0.89 3.76
CA ASN A 259 -1.04 0.73 4.90
C ASN A 259 -0.50 -0.70 4.95
N ILE A 260 0.79 -0.86 5.18
CA ILE A 260 1.44 -2.14 5.44
C ILE A 260 2.18 -2.02 6.76
N GLU A 261 1.89 -2.93 7.69
CA GLU A 261 2.54 -3.04 8.98
C GLU A 261 3.24 -4.39 9.09
N MET A 262 4.39 -4.38 9.76
CA MET A 262 5.20 -5.53 10.08
C MET A 262 5.42 -5.59 11.59
N ARG A 263 5.69 -6.79 12.07
CA ARG A 263 6.10 -7.05 13.45
C ARG A 263 7.32 -7.96 13.47
N TYR A 264 8.04 -7.92 14.58
CA TYR A 264 9.07 -8.90 14.85
C TYR A 264 8.47 -10.21 15.37
N LEU A 265 8.99 -11.31 14.87
CA LEU A 265 9.02 -12.59 15.56
C LEU A 265 10.50 -12.93 15.78
N ASN A 266 10.96 -12.82 17.02
CA ASN A 266 12.39 -12.82 17.35
C ASN A 266 13.11 -11.74 16.53
N GLU A 267 14.08 -12.12 15.71
CA GLU A 267 14.83 -11.21 14.83
C GLU A 267 14.22 -11.07 13.43
N THR A 268 13.19 -11.86 13.09
CA THR A 268 12.59 -11.85 11.74
C THR A 268 11.41 -10.89 11.69
N LYS A 269 11.40 -9.99 10.69
CA LYS A 269 10.23 -9.15 10.38
C LYS A 269 9.22 -9.89 9.52
N LEU A 270 7.96 -9.88 9.95
CA LEU A 270 6.85 -10.54 9.28
C LEU A 270 5.66 -9.57 9.13
N PRO A 271 4.89 -9.63 8.03
CA PRO A 271 3.72 -8.77 7.86
C PRO A 271 2.70 -9.03 8.98
N SER A 272 2.14 -7.98 9.59
CA SER A 272 1.11 -8.12 10.63
C SER A 272 -0.27 -7.71 10.12
N LYS A 273 -0.33 -6.59 9.41
CA LYS A 273 -1.58 -5.99 8.95
C LYS A 273 -1.37 -5.26 7.64
N ILE A 274 -2.36 -5.37 6.77
CA ILE A 274 -2.39 -4.68 5.49
C ILE A 274 -3.79 -4.13 5.29
N THR A 275 -3.87 -2.84 5.01
CA THR A 275 -5.12 -2.21 4.63
C THR A 275 -4.97 -1.54 3.29
N TYR A 276 -6.07 -1.52 2.56
CA TYR A 276 -6.19 -0.81 1.31
C TYR A 276 -7.61 -0.33 1.15
N GLN A 277 -7.74 0.86 0.58
CA GLN A 277 -9.00 1.36 0.08
C GLN A 277 -8.71 2.23 -1.13
N GLY A 278 -9.43 2.02 -2.22
CA GLY A 278 -9.33 2.94 -3.34
C GLY A 278 -10.24 2.64 -4.50
N ASN A 279 -10.26 3.60 -5.42
CA ASN A 279 -10.90 3.52 -6.72
C ASN A 279 -9.86 3.55 -7.84
N TRP A 280 -10.14 2.78 -8.89
CA TRP A 280 -9.39 2.78 -10.14
C TRP A 280 -10.36 2.95 -11.30
N ASN A 281 -10.21 4.04 -12.02
CA ASN A 281 -10.89 4.33 -13.26
C ASN A 281 -9.85 4.37 -14.39
N ILE A 282 -9.87 3.32 -15.21
CA ILE A 282 -8.88 3.10 -16.27
C ILE A 282 -9.59 2.96 -17.62
N PRO A 283 -8.98 3.39 -18.72
CA PRO A 283 -9.65 3.47 -20.01
C PRO A 283 -10.08 2.08 -20.45
N LEU A 284 -11.26 2.00 -21.07
CA LEU A 284 -11.84 0.75 -21.60
C LEU A 284 -12.18 -0.28 -20.50
N LYS A 285 -12.20 0.10 -19.22
CA LYS A 285 -12.67 -0.73 -18.10
C LYS A 285 -13.73 0.02 -17.31
N LYS A 286 -14.50 -0.73 -16.52
CA LYS A 286 -15.41 -0.12 -15.55
C LYS A 286 -14.58 0.38 -14.38
N GLU A 287 -14.95 1.56 -13.86
CA GLU A 287 -14.44 2.04 -12.59
C GLU A 287 -14.61 0.95 -11.51
N GLU A 288 -13.52 0.68 -10.81
CA GLU A 288 -13.43 -0.31 -9.75
C GLU A 288 -13.29 0.40 -8.42
N ARG A 289 -14.05 -0.02 -7.42
CA ARG A 289 -13.96 0.49 -6.05
C ARG A 289 -13.86 -0.69 -5.12
N ALA A 290 -12.79 -0.76 -4.33
CA ALA A 290 -12.55 -1.87 -3.42
C ALA A 290 -11.81 -1.43 -2.16
N SER A 291 -11.99 -2.22 -1.11
CA SER A 291 -11.19 -2.15 0.10
C SER A 291 -10.85 -3.56 0.56
N PHE A 292 -9.75 -3.69 1.27
CA PHE A 292 -9.44 -4.92 1.98
C PHE A 292 -8.67 -4.67 3.27
N LEU A 293 -8.80 -5.64 4.16
CA LEU A 293 -8.06 -5.77 5.40
C LEU A 293 -7.52 -7.20 5.45
N ILE A 294 -6.21 -7.32 5.62
CA ILE A 294 -5.53 -8.60 5.84
C ILE A 294 -4.83 -8.52 7.18
N LEU A 295 -5.12 -9.47 8.05
CA LEU A 295 -4.50 -9.61 9.35
C LEU A 295 -3.78 -10.94 9.40
N HIS A 296 -2.48 -10.93 9.67
CA HIS A 296 -1.73 -12.12 10.01
C HIS A 296 -1.62 -12.24 11.53
N LYS A 297 -1.84 -13.43 12.06
CA LYS A 297 -1.89 -13.75 13.48
C LYS A 297 -1.10 -15.04 13.76
N ASP A 298 -0.71 -15.22 15.01
CA ASP A 298 -0.19 -16.49 15.53
C ASP A 298 1.01 -17.07 14.75
N TYR A 299 1.97 -16.22 14.38
CA TYR A 299 3.21 -16.70 13.76
C TYR A 299 3.96 -17.63 14.71
N ARG A 300 4.39 -18.78 14.19
CA ARG A 300 5.22 -19.76 14.90
C ARG A 300 6.06 -20.58 13.92
N ASN A 301 7.14 -21.16 14.44
CA ASN A 301 8.00 -22.08 13.71
C ASN A 301 7.26 -23.36 13.30
#